data_AF-A0A8C5SC86-F1
#
_entry.id   AF-A0A8C5SC86-F1
#
_cell.length_a   1.000
_cell.length_b   1.000
_cell.length_c   1.000
_cell.angle_alpha   90.00
_cell.angle_beta   90.00
_cell.angle_gamma   90.00
#
_symmetry.space_group_name_H-M   'P 1'
#
loop_
_entity.id
_entity.type
_entity.pdbx_description
1 polymer ?
#
loop_
_entity_poly.entity_id
_entity_poly.type
_entity_poly.pdbx_seq_one_letter_code
_entity_poly.pdbx_strand_id
1 'polypeptide(L)'
;GVRSIVDSLRLKFLGFEEETKESGKFILSFSASPPSQIHSMDFDDTWHPTTHPSGPVLSALMAVAEGVAKNQRVSGCDLLLAFNVGIEVQGRLMTFSKEASNLPKRFHPPSILGTMGSAAATAKLLGFNQLKCKEAMAVAASYAGAPLANAATQTKPLHMGNASRHGVEAALLASLGLQANKLILDLESGFGAFYMDYLPQMLPSLQSYSWLLDQQDVAFKSFPAHLGTHWMAEAALAVRKHLARSGESLLPSRIKAIVLDVPNIRYVDRPFPSSEHEARHSFQFAACTALLDGFVSAESFTSQRLSRPELNDLFRKTSLEHSPDNLPSFNSLYCGVKVVLQDGDTREERCETFYGHWRKPLSRGDLVKKFHANAISAVSPEVAESIVEAVDRLESLEDCGELFSLLRGFISMPELPRDLPPIHVSN
;
A
#
# COMPACT_ATOMS: atom_id res chain seq x y z
N GLY A 1 33.31 3.20 1.96
CA GLY A 1 31.96 3.64 2.33
C GLY A 1 30.93 3.12 1.35
N VAL A 2 30.65 3.85 0.26
CA VAL A 2 29.53 3.58 -0.66
C VAL A 2 29.55 2.19 -1.32
N ARG A 3 30.70 1.67 -1.76
CA ARG A 3 30.80 0.31 -2.34
C ARG A 3 30.29 -0.78 -1.37
N SER A 4 30.69 -0.72 -0.10
CA SER A 4 30.26 -1.68 0.93
C SER A 4 28.76 -1.59 1.24
N ILE A 5 28.14 -0.40 1.09
CA ILE A 5 26.70 -0.20 1.24
C ILE A 5 25.96 -0.79 0.03
N VAL A 6 26.45 -0.56 -1.19
CA VAL A 6 25.89 -1.14 -2.42
C VAL A 6 25.91 -2.67 -2.39
N ASP A 7 27.02 -3.27 -1.93
CA ASP A 7 27.15 -4.73 -1.80
C ASP A 7 26.17 -5.29 -0.74
N SER A 8 26.02 -4.61 0.40
CA SER A 8 25.07 -5.01 1.45
C SER A 8 23.59 -4.83 1.05
N LEU A 9 23.27 -3.85 0.20
CA LEU A 9 21.90 -3.56 -0.24
C LEU A 9 21.47 -4.46 -1.41
N ARG A 10 22.41 -4.88 -2.28
CA ARG A 10 22.14 -5.85 -3.34
C ARG A 10 21.57 -7.16 -2.80
N LEU A 11 22.12 -7.67 -1.69
CA LEU A 11 21.66 -8.92 -1.07
C LEU A 11 20.23 -8.79 -0.52
N LYS A 12 19.91 -7.69 0.17
CA LYS A 12 18.59 -7.48 0.83
C LYS A 12 17.44 -7.18 -0.13
N PHE A 13 17.67 -6.39 -1.18
CA PHE A 13 16.60 -5.99 -2.11
C PHE A 13 16.27 -7.03 -3.18
N LEU A 14 17.16 -7.99 -3.40
CA LEU A 14 16.97 -9.08 -4.35
C LEU A 14 16.63 -10.42 -3.69
N GLY A 15 16.65 -10.51 -2.35
CA GLY A 15 16.46 -11.77 -1.63
C GLY A 15 17.62 -12.75 -1.79
N PHE A 16 18.83 -12.26 -2.06
CA PHE A 16 20.03 -13.09 -2.18
C PHE A 16 20.75 -13.17 -0.84
N GLU A 17 20.99 -14.39 -0.35
CA GLU A 17 21.96 -14.65 0.71
C GLU A 17 23.38 -14.81 0.14
N GLU A 18 24.38 -14.48 0.94
CA GLU A 18 25.79 -14.74 0.62
C GLU A 18 26.06 -16.23 0.84
N GLU A 19 25.88 -17.07 -0.19
CA GLU A 19 26.37 -18.44 -0.14
C GLU A 19 27.90 -18.44 -0.30
N THR A 20 28.58 -18.97 0.71
CA THR A 20 30.00 -19.32 0.64
C THR A 20 30.27 -20.14 -0.62
N LYS A 21 31.34 -19.75 -1.34
CA LYS A 21 31.82 -20.36 -2.60
C LYS A 21 32.01 -21.88 -2.53
N GLU A 22 30.96 -22.67 -2.67
CA GLU A 22 31.07 -24.08 -3.07
C GLU A 22 29.88 -24.42 -3.98
N SER A 23 30.18 -24.80 -5.22
CA SER A 23 29.24 -25.12 -6.31
C SER A 23 28.60 -23.91 -7.02
N GLY A 24 29.11 -23.59 -8.22
CA GLY A 24 28.64 -22.49 -9.06
C GLY A 24 27.23 -22.67 -9.65
N LYS A 25 26.20 -22.78 -8.81
CA LYS A 25 24.78 -22.75 -9.19
C LYS A 25 24.10 -21.59 -8.47
N PHE A 26 23.73 -20.55 -9.20
CA PHE A 26 22.83 -19.50 -8.70
C PHE A 26 21.40 -20.06 -8.67
N ILE A 27 20.86 -20.36 -7.49
CA ILE A 27 19.43 -20.66 -7.31
C ILE A 27 18.71 -19.33 -7.05
N LEU A 28 17.89 -18.89 -8.00
CA LEU A 28 17.00 -17.73 -7.85
C LEU A 28 15.79 -18.14 -7.00
N SER A 29 15.80 -17.86 -5.70
CA SER A 29 14.59 -17.95 -4.87
C SER A 29 14.00 -16.55 -4.68
N PHE A 30 12.83 -16.29 -5.28
CA PHE A 30 12.04 -15.08 -4.98
C PHE A 30 11.26 -15.32 -3.68
N SER A 31 11.93 -15.19 -2.53
CA SER A 31 11.21 -14.88 -1.30
C SER A 31 10.69 -13.45 -1.42
N ALA A 32 9.43 -13.19 -1.08
CA ALA A 32 8.84 -11.86 -1.17
C ALA A 32 9.68 -10.89 -0.33
N SER A 33 10.42 -10.00 -1.00
CA SER A 33 11.25 -9.01 -0.33
C SER A 33 10.41 -8.25 0.72
N PRO A 34 10.94 -7.90 1.90
CA PRO A 34 10.20 -7.18 2.95
C PRO A 34 9.37 -5.98 2.44
N PRO A 35 9.84 -5.18 1.45
CA PRO A 35 9.04 -4.12 0.84
C PRO A 35 7.70 -4.57 0.20
N SER A 36 7.65 -5.76 -0.39
CA SER A 36 6.41 -6.30 -1.01
C SER A 36 5.40 -6.82 0.01
N GLN A 37 5.83 -7.12 1.24
CA GLN A 37 4.94 -7.65 2.28
C GLN A 37 3.96 -6.58 2.77
N ILE A 38 4.36 -5.31 2.83
CA ILE A 38 3.51 -4.19 3.24
C ILE A 38 2.26 -4.08 2.35
N HIS A 39 2.41 -4.28 1.03
CA HIS A 39 1.30 -4.20 0.08
C HIS A 39 0.67 -5.56 -0.28
N SER A 40 1.15 -6.66 0.31
CA SER A 40 0.77 -8.03 -0.08
C SER A 40 -0.75 -8.27 -0.03
N MET A 41 -1.40 -7.68 0.97
CA MET A 41 -2.82 -7.83 1.25
C MET A 41 -3.62 -6.54 0.97
N ASP A 42 -3.02 -5.51 0.37
CA ASP A 42 -3.64 -4.20 0.19
C ASP A 42 -4.18 -3.63 1.52
N PHE A 43 -3.37 -3.67 2.60
CA PHE A 43 -3.79 -3.33 3.97
C PHE A 43 -3.06 -2.13 4.61
N ASP A 44 -2.12 -1.60 3.85
CA ASP A 44 -1.34 -0.40 4.10
C ASP A 44 -2.17 0.88 4.01
N ASP A 45 -1.54 2.01 4.35
CA ASP A 45 -2.16 3.33 4.36
C ASP A 45 -2.57 3.79 2.96
N THR A 46 -3.47 4.77 2.89
CA THR A 46 -3.90 5.38 1.62
C THR A 46 -4.01 6.88 1.77
N TRP A 47 -3.58 7.64 0.78
CA TRP A 47 -3.53 9.09 0.86
C TRP A 47 -4.37 9.78 -0.23
N HIS A 48 -4.41 11.12 -0.17
CA HIS A 48 -5.03 11.96 -1.17
C HIS A 48 -4.05 13.04 -1.66
N PRO A 49 -3.86 13.24 -2.98
CA PRO A 49 -4.36 12.41 -4.09
C PRO A 49 -3.94 10.92 -4.01
N THR A 50 -4.56 10.06 -4.82
CA THR A 50 -4.59 8.60 -4.54
C THR A 50 -3.22 7.95 -4.65
N THR A 51 -2.67 7.47 -3.53
CA THR A 51 -1.48 6.60 -3.49
C THR A 51 -1.39 5.83 -2.16
N HIS A 52 -0.40 4.95 -2.06
CA HIS A 52 0.02 4.22 -0.85
C HIS A 52 1.43 4.71 -0.47
N PRO A 53 1.55 5.78 0.35
CA PRO A 53 2.78 6.55 0.39
C PRO A 53 3.86 5.99 1.32
N SER A 54 3.47 5.31 2.41
CA SER A 54 4.41 4.93 3.48
C SER A 54 5.28 3.74 3.10
N GLY A 55 4.69 2.69 2.53
CA GLY A 55 5.38 1.44 2.23
C GLY A 55 6.69 1.58 1.43
N PRO A 56 6.72 2.25 0.27
CA PRO A 56 7.95 2.36 -0.52
C PRO A 56 9.05 3.14 0.21
N VAL A 57 8.68 4.17 0.99
CA VAL A 57 9.61 5.04 1.72
C VAL A 57 10.15 4.36 2.97
N LEU A 58 9.26 3.80 3.81
CA LEU A 58 9.64 3.15 5.05
C LEU A 58 10.59 1.98 4.78
N SER A 59 10.26 1.11 3.82
CA SER A 59 11.12 -0.03 3.49
C SER A 59 12.48 0.39 2.94
N ALA A 60 12.54 1.47 2.16
CA ALA A 60 13.80 1.99 1.65
C ALA A 60 14.67 2.49 2.80
N LEU A 61 14.09 3.28 3.70
CA LEU A 61 14.79 3.83 4.85
C LEU A 61 15.25 2.75 5.83
N MET A 62 14.42 1.75 6.12
CA MET A 62 14.82 0.62 6.98
C MET A 62 16.05 -0.09 6.41
N ALA A 63 16.03 -0.43 5.11
CA ALA A 63 17.15 -1.12 4.47
C ALA A 63 18.42 -0.26 4.44
N VAL A 64 18.31 1.02 4.06
CA VAL A 64 19.45 1.93 3.95
C VAL A 64 20.03 2.29 5.32
N ALA A 65 19.17 2.64 6.29
CA ALA A 65 19.60 3.02 7.63
C ALA A 65 20.33 1.86 8.32
N GLU A 66 19.80 0.64 8.25
CA GLU A 66 20.48 -0.54 8.79
C GLU A 66 21.81 -0.83 8.07
N GLY A 67 21.85 -0.61 6.74
CA GLY A 67 23.07 -0.78 5.95
C GLY A 67 24.19 0.21 6.32
N VAL A 68 23.84 1.44 6.68
CA VAL A 68 24.81 2.47 7.11
C VAL A 68 25.10 2.46 8.60
N ALA A 69 24.23 1.86 9.42
CA ALA A 69 24.34 1.78 10.88
C ALA A 69 25.71 1.26 11.37
N LYS A 70 26.37 0.42 10.58
CA LYS A 70 27.73 -0.07 10.88
C LYS A 70 28.79 1.03 10.96
N ASN A 71 28.59 2.14 10.26
CA ASN A 71 29.57 3.21 10.11
C ASN A 71 29.05 4.58 10.59
N GLN A 72 27.74 4.72 10.77
CA GLN A 72 27.09 5.98 11.11
C GLN A 72 25.84 5.72 11.92
N ARG A 73 25.65 6.44 13.04
CA ARG A 73 24.39 6.43 13.78
C ARG A 73 23.30 7.15 12.99
N VAL A 74 22.11 6.58 12.98
CA VAL A 74 20.90 7.20 12.41
C VAL A 74 19.96 7.47 13.56
N SER A 75 19.72 8.74 13.87
CA SER A 75 18.75 9.12 14.91
C SER A 75 17.32 8.94 14.39
N GLY A 76 16.34 8.90 15.30
CA GLY A 76 14.94 8.87 14.91
C GLY A 76 14.48 10.17 14.27
N CYS A 77 15.06 11.31 14.63
CA CYS A 77 14.87 12.57 13.90
C CYS A 77 15.36 12.50 12.44
N ASP A 78 16.51 11.87 12.18
CA ASP A 78 17.01 11.67 10.81
C ASP A 78 16.06 10.80 9.99
N LEU A 79 15.55 9.73 10.61
CA LEU A 79 14.59 8.81 10.00
C LEU A 79 13.26 9.51 9.70
N LEU A 80 12.68 10.22 10.68
CA LEU A 80 11.44 10.98 10.53
C LEU A 80 11.56 12.03 9.44
N LEU A 81 12.67 12.77 9.39
CA LEU A 81 12.89 13.79 8.38
C LEU A 81 13.01 13.18 6.98
N ALA A 82 13.78 12.10 6.83
CA ALA A 82 13.92 11.42 5.54
C ALA A 82 12.58 10.79 5.08
N PHE A 83 11.82 10.22 6.01
CA PHE A 83 10.49 9.68 5.76
C PHE A 83 9.55 10.77 5.25
N ASN A 84 9.42 11.87 5.99
CA ASN A 84 8.54 12.98 5.62
C ASN A 84 8.96 13.64 4.29
N VAL A 85 10.26 13.75 3.99
CA VAL A 85 10.71 14.21 2.66
C VAL A 85 10.24 13.27 1.55
N GLY A 86 10.30 11.96 1.76
CA GLY A 86 9.80 10.96 0.81
C GLY A 86 8.29 11.06 0.58
N ILE A 87 7.50 11.22 1.65
CA ILE A 87 6.04 11.42 1.57
C ILE A 87 5.70 12.73 0.85
N GLU A 88 6.38 13.80 1.22
CA GLU A 88 6.17 15.13 0.66
C GLU A 88 6.47 15.18 -0.84
N VAL A 89 7.56 14.57 -1.29
CA VAL A 89 7.87 14.46 -2.73
C VAL A 89 6.76 13.74 -3.49
N GLN A 90 6.22 12.65 -2.94
CA GLN A 90 5.08 11.96 -3.55
C GLN A 90 3.87 12.88 -3.68
N GLY A 91 3.52 13.56 -2.58
CA GLY A 91 2.39 14.48 -2.55
C GLY A 91 2.50 15.61 -3.57
N ARG A 92 3.67 16.24 -3.65
CA ARG A 92 3.92 17.36 -4.57
C ARG A 92 3.85 16.91 -6.02
N LEU A 93 4.44 15.76 -6.36
CA LEU A 93 4.39 15.22 -7.73
C LEU A 93 2.95 14.88 -8.16
N MET A 94 2.06 14.51 -7.23
CA MET A 94 0.64 14.31 -7.55
C MET A 94 -0.08 15.60 -7.93
N THR A 95 0.35 16.76 -7.43
CA THR A 95 -0.27 18.05 -7.76
C THR A 95 0.00 18.50 -9.20
N PHE A 96 0.89 17.79 -9.92
CA PHE A 96 1.24 18.10 -11.30
C PHE A 96 0.18 17.65 -12.31
N SER A 97 -0.95 17.11 -11.86
CA SER A 97 -2.05 16.72 -12.73
C SER A 97 -3.35 16.78 -11.96
N LYS A 98 -4.43 17.27 -12.61
CA LYS A 98 -5.76 17.25 -12.00
C LYS A 98 -6.33 15.83 -11.96
N GLU A 99 -5.86 14.95 -12.85
CA GLU A 99 -6.28 13.55 -12.91
C GLU A 99 -5.93 12.78 -11.64
N ALA A 100 -4.84 13.14 -10.95
CA ALA A 100 -4.36 12.44 -9.76
C ALA A 100 -5.36 12.50 -8.58
N SER A 101 -6.21 13.52 -8.54
CA SER A 101 -7.28 13.66 -7.53
C SER A 101 -8.40 12.63 -7.70
N ASN A 102 -8.48 11.99 -8.86
CA ASN A 102 -9.35 10.87 -9.15
C ASN A 102 -8.59 9.55 -9.05
N LEU A 103 -9.32 8.44 -9.08
CA LEU A 103 -8.72 7.11 -9.13
C LEU A 103 -8.00 6.87 -10.46
N PRO A 104 -6.85 6.14 -10.41
CA PRO A 104 -5.99 5.96 -11.56
C PRO A 104 -6.68 5.19 -12.68
N LYS A 105 -6.27 5.47 -13.93
CA LYS A 105 -6.80 4.80 -15.14
C LYS A 105 -5.73 4.09 -15.98
N ARG A 106 -4.46 4.50 -15.89
CA ARG A 106 -3.37 4.01 -16.77
C ARG A 106 -2.26 3.33 -15.97
N PHE A 107 -1.58 4.09 -15.11
CA PHE A 107 -0.49 3.60 -14.28
C PHE A 107 -0.91 3.50 -12.81
N HIS A 108 -0.26 2.61 -12.07
CA HIS A 108 -0.45 2.47 -10.64
C HIS A 108 0.37 3.53 -9.89
N PRO A 109 -0.25 4.50 -9.18
CA PRO A 109 0.47 5.63 -8.57
C PRO A 109 1.66 5.26 -7.66
N PRO A 110 1.59 4.21 -6.80
CA PRO A 110 2.74 3.81 -5.98
C PRO A 110 4.00 3.45 -6.78
N SER A 111 3.85 2.90 -7.99
CA SER A 111 5.00 2.55 -8.85
C SER A 111 5.70 3.77 -9.45
N ILE A 112 5.01 4.91 -9.50
CA ILE A 112 5.55 6.17 -10.01
C ILE A 112 6.05 6.97 -8.84
N LEU A 113 5.13 7.38 -7.98
CA LEU A 113 5.37 8.29 -6.87
C LEU A 113 6.25 7.65 -5.83
N GLY A 114 5.97 6.40 -5.45
CA GLY A 114 6.76 5.67 -4.46
C GLY A 114 8.22 5.52 -4.88
N THR A 115 8.50 5.36 -6.18
CA THR A 115 9.87 5.29 -6.72
C THR A 115 10.60 6.62 -6.49
N MET A 116 9.92 7.73 -6.79
CA MET A 116 10.46 9.09 -6.56
C MET A 116 10.62 9.40 -5.08
N GLY A 117 9.64 9.04 -4.25
CA GLY A 117 9.66 9.21 -2.80
C GLY A 117 10.76 8.41 -2.13
N SER A 118 10.96 7.14 -2.54
CA SER A 118 12.08 6.30 -2.08
C SER A 118 13.43 6.90 -2.44
N ALA A 119 13.60 7.40 -3.67
CA ALA A 119 14.83 8.08 -4.09
C ALA A 119 15.11 9.34 -3.27
N ALA A 120 14.09 10.17 -3.05
CA ALA A 120 14.20 11.39 -2.25
C ALA A 120 14.54 11.11 -0.78
N ALA A 121 13.83 10.15 -0.17
CA ALA A 121 14.07 9.74 1.21
C ALA A 121 15.49 9.17 1.39
N THR A 122 15.92 8.31 0.47
CA THR A 122 17.28 7.75 0.47
C THR A 122 18.35 8.82 0.31
N ALA A 123 18.18 9.73 -0.65
CA ALA A 123 19.11 10.85 -0.87
C ALA A 123 19.18 11.77 0.36
N LYS A 124 18.05 12.01 1.03
CA LYS A 124 17.98 12.78 2.27
C LYS A 124 18.72 12.10 3.41
N LEU A 125 18.46 10.82 3.65
CA LEU A 125 19.11 10.04 4.72
C LEU A 125 20.62 9.95 4.52
N LEU A 126 21.08 9.79 3.27
CA LEU A 126 22.51 9.71 2.92
C LEU A 126 23.19 11.08 2.82
N GLY A 127 22.50 12.18 3.12
CA GLY A 127 23.09 13.52 3.16
C GLY A 127 23.58 14.02 1.80
N PHE A 128 22.89 13.69 0.71
CA PHE A 128 23.29 14.14 -0.62
C PHE A 128 23.18 15.65 -0.77
N ASN A 129 24.09 16.22 -1.57
CA ASN A 129 24.00 17.61 -1.99
C ASN A 129 22.95 17.77 -3.10
N GLN A 130 22.62 19.02 -3.42
CA GLN A 130 21.56 19.36 -4.39
C GLN A 130 21.75 18.69 -5.75
N LEU A 131 22.99 18.62 -6.26
CA LEU A 131 23.27 18.00 -7.55
C LEU A 131 22.94 16.51 -7.52
N LYS A 132 23.43 15.78 -6.51
CA LYS A 132 23.15 14.34 -6.36
C LYS A 132 21.67 14.04 -6.13
N CYS A 133 20.96 14.90 -5.40
CA CYS A 133 19.50 14.78 -5.26
C CYS A 133 18.78 14.91 -6.61
N LYS A 134 19.18 15.88 -7.45
CA LYS A 134 18.61 16.05 -8.80
C LYS A 134 18.86 14.81 -9.67
N GLU A 135 20.09 14.30 -9.69
CA GLU A 135 20.42 13.11 -10.47
C GLU A 135 19.67 11.87 -9.97
N ALA A 136 19.54 11.69 -8.65
CA ALA A 136 18.78 10.57 -8.07
C ALA A 136 17.32 10.58 -8.53
N MET A 137 16.66 11.74 -8.51
CA MET A 137 15.29 11.91 -8.99
C MET A 137 15.18 11.63 -10.50
N ALA A 138 16.16 12.09 -11.29
CA ALA A 138 16.16 11.87 -12.74
C ALA A 138 16.39 10.41 -13.13
N VAL A 139 17.25 9.68 -12.41
CA VAL A 139 17.42 8.24 -12.59
C VAL A 139 16.17 7.48 -12.14
N ALA A 140 15.57 7.87 -11.02
CA ALA A 140 14.36 7.23 -10.48
C ALA A 140 13.17 7.30 -11.45
N ALA A 141 13.01 8.41 -12.17
CA ALA A 141 11.97 8.57 -13.19
C ALA A 141 12.06 7.51 -14.31
N SER A 142 13.28 7.07 -14.67
CA SER A 142 13.48 6.02 -15.68
C SER A 142 13.12 4.61 -15.19
N TYR A 143 13.05 4.41 -13.87
CA TYR A 143 12.63 3.15 -13.25
C TYR A 143 11.14 3.12 -12.86
N ALA A 144 10.45 4.25 -12.99
CA ALA A 144 9.09 4.44 -12.54
C ALA A 144 8.06 3.90 -13.55
N GLY A 145 6.88 3.54 -13.04
CA GLY A 145 5.71 3.22 -13.85
C GLY A 145 5.42 1.73 -14.01
N ALA A 146 4.24 1.33 -13.54
CA ALA A 146 3.67 0.01 -13.76
C ALA A 146 2.20 0.15 -14.21
N PRO A 147 1.74 -0.62 -15.21
CA PRO A 147 0.36 -0.56 -15.68
C PRO A 147 -0.65 -0.96 -14.59
N LEU A 148 -1.80 -0.28 -14.56
CA LEU A 148 -2.87 -0.54 -13.60
C LEU A 148 -3.53 -1.93 -13.79
N ALA A 149 -3.38 -2.56 -14.95
CA ALA A 149 -3.97 -3.87 -15.26
C ALA A 149 -3.60 -4.96 -14.24
N ASN A 150 -2.43 -4.85 -13.59
CA ASN A 150 -1.98 -5.77 -12.55
C ASN A 150 -2.49 -5.43 -11.14
N ALA A 151 -3.38 -4.44 -10.98
CA ALA A 151 -3.84 -4.00 -9.66
C ALA A 151 -4.62 -5.07 -8.88
N ALA A 152 -5.30 -5.99 -9.56
CA ALA A 152 -6.06 -7.08 -8.92
C ALA A 152 -5.41 -8.45 -9.11
N THR A 153 -4.11 -8.49 -9.39
CA THR A 153 -3.34 -9.72 -9.53
C THR A 153 -2.31 -9.84 -8.41
N GLN A 154 -1.70 -11.00 -8.28
CA GLN A 154 -0.60 -11.25 -7.34
C GLN A 154 0.65 -10.37 -7.63
N THR A 155 0.70 -9.68 -8.77
CA THR A 155 1.79 -8.76 -9.14
C THR A 155 1.67 -7.39 -8.47
N LYS A 156 0.47 -6.96 -8.04
CA LYS A 156 0.26 -5.62 -7.43
C LYS A 156 1.27 -5.31 -6.31
N PRO A 157 1.58 -6.22 -5.37
CA PRO A 157 2.51 -5.92 -4.28
C PRO A 157 3.93 -5.61 -4.76
N LEU A 158 4.35 -6.17 -5.90
CA LEU A 158 5.66 -5.89 -6.49
C LEU A 158 5.78 -4.45 -6.98
N HIS A 159 4.67 -3.75 -7.26
CA HIS A 159 4.73 -2.33 -7.60
C HIS A 159 5.33 -1.49 -6.46
N MET A 160 4.96 -1.82 -5.21
CA MET A 160 5.50 -1.14 -4.03
C MET A 160 6.93 -1.61 -3.73
N GLY A 161 7.19 -2.91 -3.85
CA GLY A 161 8.54 -3.45 -3.63
C GLY A 161 9.57 -2.89 -4.61
N ASN A 162 9.20 -2.81 -5.89
CA ASN A 162 10.04 -2.19 -6.92
C ASN A 162 10.17 -0.68 -6.71
N ALA A 163 9.12 0.02 -6.30
CA ALA A 163 9.22 1.44 -5.97
C ALA A 163 10.27 1.70 -4.88
N SER A 164 10.24 0.91 -3.80
CA SER A 164 11.27 0.96 -2.75
C SER A 164 12.66 0.69 -3.31
N ARG A 165 12.84 -0.47 -3.98
CA ARG A 165 14.12 -0.93 -4.54
C ARG A 165 14.71 0.06 -5.55
N HIS A 166 13.93 0.45 -6.55
CA HIS A 166 14.37 1.31 -7.64
C HIS A 166 14.73 2.71 -7.15
N GLY A 167 14.02 3.25 -6.15
CA GLY A 167 14.39 4.53 -5.56
C GLY A 167 15.74 4.49 -4.85
N VAL A 168 16.01 3.42 -4.09
CA VAL A 168 17.32 3.18 -3.48
C VAL A 168 18.41 3.03 -4.54
N GLU A 169 18.17 2.20 -5.56
CA GLU A 169 19.09 1.97 -6.67
C GLU A 169 19.44 3.28 -7.40
N ALA A 170 18.44 4.10 -7.71
CA ALA A 170 18.62 5.39 -8.35
C ALA A 170 19.48 6.35 -7.51
N ALA A 171 19.22 6.44 -6.21
CA ALA A 171 20.02 7.25 -5.29
C ALA A 171 21.48 6.76 -5.22
N LEU A 172 21.69 5.45 -5.12
CA LEU A 172 23.04 4.88 -5.10
C LEU A 172 23.80 5.13 -6.41
N LEU A 173 23.16 4.97 -7.57
CA LEU A 173 23.75 5.27 -8.87
C LEU A 173 24.14 6.76 -8.99
N ALA A 174 23.27 7.67 -8.58
CA ALA A 174 23.58 9.09 -8.52
C ALA A 174 24.75 9.39 -7.57
N SER A 175 24.85 8.67 -6.45
CA SER A 175 25.97 8.81 -5.51
C SER A 175 27.33 8.48 -6.12
N LEU A 176 27.34 7.56 -7.09
CA LEU A 176 28.50 7.12 -7.88
C LEU A 176 28.79 8.02 -9.10
N GLY A 177 27.97 9.05 -9.33
CA GLY A 177 28.16 10.02 -10.40
C GLY A 177 27.40 9.72 -11.69
N LEU A 178 26.42 8.80 -11.68
CA LEU A 178 25.51 8.67 -12.81
C LEU A 178 24.71 9.98 -12.99
N GLN A 179 24.61 10.43 -14.23
CA GLN A 179 23.87 11.63 -14.62
C GLN A 179 22.68 11.27 -15.51
N ALA A 180 21.61 12.04 -15.40
CA ALA A 180 20.40 11.91 -16.19
C ALA A 180 19.86 13.29 -16.61
N ASN A 181 18.62 13.36 -17.11
CA ASN A 181 18.07 14.60 -17.64
C ASN A 181 17.84 15.63 -16.52
N LYS A 182 18.46 16.82 -16.66
CA LYS A 182 18.39 17.90 -15.66
C LYS A 182 17.00 18.53 -15.50
N LEU A 183 16.14 18.34 -16.49
CA LEU A 183 14.78 18.89 -16.56
C LEU A 183 13.73 17.77 -16.54
N ILE A 184 14.07 16.60 -15.98
CA ILE A 184 13.21 15.41 -16.02
C ILE A 184 11.78 15.65 -15.51
N LEU A 185 11.61 16.54 -14.53
CA LEU A 185 10.31 16.89 -13.94
C LEU A 185 9.61 18.02 -14.69
N ASP A 186 10.30 18.74 -15.57
CA ASP A 186 9.71 19.87 -16.31
C ASP A 186 9.17 19.44 -17.68
N LEU A 187 9.52 18.24 -18.13
CA LEU A 187 9.25 17.77 -19.49
C LEU A 187 8.06 16.81 -19.56
N GLU A 188 7.17 17.03 -20.53
CA GLU A 188 6.11 16.08 -20.92
C GLU A 188 6.69 14.73 -21.36
N SER A 189 7.84 14.73 -22.04
CA SER A 189 8.57 13.52 -22.43
C SER A 189 9.43 12.92 -21.32
N GLY A 190 9.50 13.59 -20.16
CA GLY A 190 10.16 13.12 -18.96
C GLY A 190 9.14 12.47 -18.01
N PHE A 191 9.08 12.96 -16.77
CA PHE A 191 8.11 12.49 -15.77
C PHE A 191 6.65 12.74 -16.20
N GLY A 192 6.41 13.72 -17.08
CA GLY A 192 5.09 13.98 -17.63
C GLY A 192 4.50 12.83 -18.45
N ALA A 193 5.31 11.87 -18.91
CA ALA A 193 4.84 10.72 -19.68
C ALA A 193 3.85 9.82 -18.91
N PHE A 194 3.84 9.92 -17.58
CA PHE A 194 2.93 9.18 -16.71
C PHE A 194 1.56 9.84 -16.52
N TYR A 195 1.41 11.11 -16.92
CA TYR A 195 0.21 11.90 -16.72
C TYR A 195 -0.45 12.28 -18.05
N MET A 196 -1.77 12.45 -18.04
CA MET A 196 -2.52 12.93 -19.22
C MET A 196 -2.49 14.46 -19.37
N ASP A 197 -2.51 15.18 -18.25
CA ASP A 197 -2.58 16.64 -18.17
C ASP A 197 -1.46 17.19 -17.28
N TYR A 198 -0.22 16.99 -17.72
CA TYR A 198 0.97 17.32 -16.95
C TYR A 198 1.21 18.84 -16.82
N LEU A 199 1.23 19.33 -15.59
CA LEU A 199 1.31 20.74 -15.19
C LEU A 199 2.29 20.87 -14.00
N PRO A 200 3.60 20.77 -14.23
CA PRO A 200 4.59 20.86 -13.16
C PRO A 200 4.56 22.23 -12.48
N GLN A 201 4.79 22.24 -11.17
CA GLN A 201 4.79 23.44 -10.34
C GLN A 201 6.07 23.54 -9.52
N MET A 202 6.55 24.76 -9.34
CA MET A 202 7.67 25.03 -8.46
C MET A 202 7.26 24.79 -7.00
N LEU A 203 8.15 24.17 -6.23
CA LEU A 203 7.98 24.04 -4.78
C LEU A 203 8.07 25.42 -4.10
N PRO A 204 7.34 25.65 -2.99
CA PRO A 204 7.52 26.85 -2.19
C PRO A 204 8.93 26.93 -1.61
N SER A 205 9.34 28.15 -1.27
CA SER A 205 10.61 28.37 -0.55
C SER A 205 10.59 27.69 0.82
N LEU A 206 11.77 27.37 1.38
CA LEU A 206 11.86 26.79 2.72
C LEU A 206 11.32 27.74 3.81
N GLN A 207 11.40 29.06 3.63
CA GLN A 207 10.85 30.02 4.60
C GLN A 207 9.31 29.99 4.63
N SER A 208 8.69 29.60 3.53
CA SER A 208 7.23 29.53 3.36
C SER A 208 6.74 28.09 3.23
N TYR A 209 7.54 27.12 3.70
CA TYR A 209 7.23 25.71 3.51
C TYR A 209 6.16 25.25 4.49
N SER A 210 5.19 24.51 3.99
CA SER A 210 4.19 23.80 4.80
C SER A 210 4.10 22.37 4.29
N TRP A 211 4.16 21.39 5.18
CA TRP A 211 4.03 19.98 4.79
C TRP A 211 2.62 19.69 4.30
N LEU A 212 2.48 18.86 3.28
CA LEU A 212 1.17 18.42 2.81
C LEU A 212 0.47 17.56 3.87
N LEU A 213 1.23 16.78 4.63
CA LEU A 213 0.70 15.91 5.68
C LEU A 213 0.06 16.70 6.84
N ASP A 214 0.47 17.94 7.08
CA ASP A 214 -0.17 18.83 8.06
C ASP A 214 -1.59 19.25 7.64
N GLN A 215 -1.91 19.14 6.35
CA GLN A 215 -3.19 19.59 5.76
C GLN A 215 -4.07 18.43 5.27
N GLN A 216 -3.46 17.28 5.02
CA GLN A 216 -4.12 16.10 4.47
C GLN A 216 -3.57 14.85 5.15
N ASP A 217 -4.36 14.29 6.06
CA ASP A 217 -4.03 13.04 6.75
C ASP A 217 -4.20 11.81 5.83
N VAL A 218 -3.68 10.66 6.26
CA VAL A 218 -3.86 9.37 5.59
C VAL A 218 -5.12 8.65 6.09
N ALA A 219 -5.60 7.70 5.30
CA ALA A 219 -6.60 6.74 5.72
C ALA A 219 -5.93 5.42 6.12
N PHE A 220 -6.36 4.87 7.25
CA PHE A 220 -5.98 3.54 7.71
C PHE A 220 -7.12 2.56 7.47
N LYS A 221 -6.81 1.49 6.73
CA LYS A 221 -7.74 0.40 6.45
C LYS A 221 -8.04 -0.43 7.71
N SER A 222 -9.28 -0.86 7.88
CA SER A 222 -9.72 -1.73 8.99
C SER A 222 -9.74 -3.21 8.59
N PHE A 223 -9.83 -3.49 7.30
CA PHE A 223 -9.65 -4.82 6.72
C PHE A 223 -8.83 -4.76 5.43
N PRO A 224 -8.14 -5.84 5.05
CA PRO A 224 -7.18 -5.85 3.93
C PRO A 224 -7.87 -5.82 2.55
N ALA A 225 -8.28 -4.66 2.07
CA ALA A 225 -8.94 -4.53 0.77
C ALA A 225 -8.80 -3.11 0.20
N HIS A 226 -9.26 -2.94 -1.04
CA HIS A 226 -9.30 -1.65 -1.70
C HIS A 226 -10.08 -0.64 -0.85
N LEU A 227 -9.57 0.58 -0.68
CA LEU A 227 -10.15 1.55 0.26
C LEU A 227 -11.64 1.84 -0.02
N GLY A 228 -12.03 1.90 -1.30
CA GLY A 228 -13.44 2.09 -1.71
C GLY A 228 -14.40 1.06 -1.11
N THR A 229 -13.96 -0.16 -0.86
CA THR A 229 -14.82 -1.21 -0.28
C THR A 229 -15.09 -1.01 1.21
N HIS A 230 -14.36 -0.12 1.89
CA HIS A 230 -14.64 0.23 3.29
C HIS A 230 -15.94 1.03 3.43
N TRP A 231 -16.21 1.97 2.52
CA TRP A 231 -17.53 2.62 2.45
C TRP A 231 -18.65 1.60 2.20
N MET A 232 -18.40 0.66 1.28
CA MET A 232 -19.36 -0.39 0.95
C MET A 232 -19.67 -1.31 2.15
N ALA A 233 -18.64 -1.76 2.87
CA ALA A 233 -18.81 -2.58 4.05
C ALA A 233 -19.60 -1.84 5.15
N GLU A 234 -19.29 -0.57 5.41
CA GLU A 234 -20.04 0.23 6.39
C GLU A 234 -21.52 0.39 6.01
N ALA A 235 -21.82 0.71 4.75
CA ALA A 235 -23.20 0.84 4.27
C ALA A 235 -23.95 -0.51 4.40
N ALA A 236 -23.32 -1.62 4.00
CA ALA A 236 -23.89 -2.95 4.14
C ALA A 236 -24.13 -3.35 5.61
N LEU A 237 -23.19 -3.04 6.51
CA LEU A 237 -23.35 -3.27 7.95
C LEU A 237 -24.48 -2.43 8.55
N ALA A 238 -24.66 -1.19 8.08
CA ALA A 238 -25.77 -0.35 8.48
C ALA A 238 -27.11 -0.97 8.05
N VAL A 239 -27.25 -1.40 6.78
CA VAL A 239 -28.45 -2.09 6.30
C VAL A 239 -28.72 -3.34 7.12
N ARG A 240 -27.68 -4.14 7.40
CA ARG A 240 -27.80 -5.40 8.14
C ARG A 240 -28.43 -5.24 9.51
N LYS A 241 -28.19 -4.12 10.21
CA LYS A 241 -28.79 -3.87 11.55
C LYS A 241 -30.32 -3.88 11.52
N HIS A 242 -30.93 -3.58 10.38
CA HIS A 242 -32.39 -3.66 10.19
C HIS A 242 -32.89 -5.07 9.88
N LEU A 243 -32.01 -5.98 9.47
CA LEU A 243 -32.37 -7.29 8.91
C LEU A 243 -32.09 -8.47 9.87
N ALA A 244 -31.06 -8.35 10.70
CA ALA A 244 -30.61 -9.39 11.63
C ALA A 244 -29.97 -8.78 12.88
N ARG A 245 -30.15 -9.43 14.03
CA ARG A 245 -29.46 -9.02 15.26
C ARG A 245 -27.96 -9.34 15.20
N SER A 246 -27.21 -8.78 16.14
CA SER A 246 -25.79 -9.13 16.31
C SER A 246 -25.66 -10.62 16.62
N GLY A 247 -24.79 -11.33 15.90
CA GLY A 247 -24.56 -12.77 16.06
C GLY A 247 -25.55 -13.70 15.36
N GLU A 248 -26.64 -13.19 14.78
CA GLU A 248 -27.56 -13.98 13.95
C GLU A 248 -27.08 -13.99 12.49
N SER A 249 -27.05 -15.15 11.84
CA SER A 249 -26.73 -15.23 10.40
C SER A 249 -27.91 -14.75 9.56
N LEU A 250 -27.64 -13.86 8.61
CA LEU A 250 -28.67 -13.41 7.67
C LEU A 250 -28.92 -14.52 6.63
N LEU A 251 -30.15 -15.03 6.58
CA LEU A 251 -30.52 -16.06 5.60
C LEU A 251 -30.59 -15.45 4.19
N PRO A 252 -29.71 -15.83 3.24
CA PRO A 252 -29.72 -15.29 1.88
C PRO A 252 -31.05 -15.46 1.15
N SER A 253 -31.79 -16.53 1.48
CA SER A 253 -33.12 -16.83 0.92
C SER A 253 -34.15 -15.72 1.15
N ARG A 254 -34.01 -14.92 2.21
CA ARG A 254 -34.89 -13.76 2.49
C ARG A 254 -34.63 -12.57 1.57
N ILE A 255 -33.44 -12.50 0.95
CA ILE A 255 -33.06 -11.41 0.05
C ILE A 255 -33.47 -11.77 -1.38
N LYS A 256 -34.18 -10.85 -2.02
CA LYS A 256 -34.57 -10.90 -3.43
C LYS A 256 -33.54 -10.21 -4.33
N ALA A 257 -33.08 -9.01 -3.95
CA ALA A 257 -32.10 -8.23 -4.71
C ALA A 257 -31.26 -7.32 -3.80
N ILE A 258 -30.06 -7.00 -4.25
CA ILE A 258 -29.11 -6.08 -3.62
C ILE A 258 -28.63 -5.08 -4.69
N VAL A 259 -28.92 -3.81 -4.50
CA VAL A 259 -28.46 -2.73 -5.37
C VAL A 259 -27.36 -1.95 -4.64
N LEU A 260 -26.22 -1.77 -5.31
CA LEU A 260 -25.04 -1.11 -4.77
C LEU A 260 -24.79 0.18 -5.55
N ASP A 261 -25.02 1.35 -4.95
CA ASP A 261 -24.66 2.63 -5.54
C ASP A 261 -23.19 2.93 -5.24
N VAL A 262 -22.37 2.96 -6.29
CA VAL A 262 -20.92 3.12 -6.21
C VAL A 262 -20.40 4.04 -7.31
N PRO A 263 -19.26 4.74 -7.09
CA PRO A 263 -18.60 5.44 -8.17
C PRO A 263 -18.16 4.45 -9.26
N ASN A 264 -18.05 4.91 -10.50
CA ASN A 264 -17.62 4.07 -11.63
C ASN A 264 -16.12 3.75 -11.56
N ILE A 265 -15.78 2.65 -10.88
CA ILE A 265 -14.42 2.16 -10.67
C ILE A 265 -14.31 0.72 -11.19
N ARG A 266 -14.06 0.58 -12.50
CA ARG A 266 -14.10 -0.71 -13.20
C ARG A 266 -13.21 -1.81 -12.60
N TYR A 267 -12.04 -1.47 -12.04
CA TYR A 267 -11.12 -2.49 -11.51
C TYR A 267 -11.57 -3.09 -10.16
N VAL A 268 -12.58 -2.49 -9.52
CA VAL A 268 -13.22 -2.92 -8.26
C VAL A 268 -14.62 -3.53 -8.50
N ASP A 269 -15.13 -3.44 -9.73
CA ASP A 269 -16.34 -4.15 -10.16
C ASP A 269 -15.98 -5.59 -10.51
N ARG A 270 -16.20 -6.49 -9.55
CA ARG A 270 -15.90 -7.92 -9.68
C ARG A 270 -17.05 -8.72 -9.07
N PRO A 271 -18.09 -9.04 -9.86
CA PRO A 271 -19.32 -9.64 -9.34
C PRO A 271 -19.13 -11.07 -8.81
N PHE A 272 -18.16 -11.81 -9.35
CA PHE A 272 -17.87 -13.19 -8.96
C PHE A 272 -16.35 -13.37 -8.76
N PRO A 273 -15.78 -12.81 -7.67
CA PRO A 273 -14.35 -12.93 -7.44
C PRO A 273 -13.98 -14.38 -7.14
N SER A 274 -12.96 -14.88 -7.86
CA SER A 274 -12.52 -16.28 -7.81
C SER A 274 -11.22 -16.48 -7.02
N SER A 275 -10.56 -15.37 -6.65
CA SER A 275 -9.32 -15.37 -5.88
C SER A 275 -9.36 -14.33 -4.76
N GLU A 276 -8.44 -14.47 -3.81
CA GLU A 276 -8.23 -13.50 -2.73
C GLU A 276 -8.02 -12.08 -3.29
N HIS A 277 -7.13 -11.90 -4.27
CA HIS A 277 -6.84 -10.59 -4.85
C HIS A 277 -8.04 -9.95 -5.55
N GLU A 278 -8.88 -10.76 -6.23
CA GLU A 278 -10.12 -10.27 -6.82
C GLU A 278 -11.14 -9.87 -5.76
N ALA A 279 -11.27 -10.64 -4.68
CA ALA A 279 -12.19 -10.33 -3.57
C ALA A 279 -11.80 -9.03 -2.85
N ARG A 280 -10.50 -8.78 -2.67
CA ARG A 280 -9.96 -7.51 -2.14
C ARG A 280 -10.32 -6.30 -3.02
N HIS A 281 -10.66 -6.52 -4.29
CA HIS A 281 -11.08 -5.51 -5.26
C HIS A 281 -12.50 -5.81 -5.78
N SER A 282 -13.44 -6.11 -4.88
CA SER A 282 -14.84 -6.37 -5.24
C SER A 282 -15.78 -5.63 -4.29
N PHE A 283 -16.57 -4.69 -4.84
CA PHE A 283 -17.67 -4.07 -4.09
C PHE A 283 -18.71 -5.11 -3.66
N GLN A 284 -19.03 -6.03 -4.56
CA GLN A 284 -19.99 -7.10 -4.34
C GLN A 284 -19.56 -8.01 -3.20
N PHE A 285 -18.28 -8.41 -3.15
CA PHE A 285 -17.71 -9.18 -2.04
C PHE A 285 -17.89 -8.45 -0.70
N ALA A 286 -17.43 -7.20 -0.62
CA ALA A 286 -17.51 -6.43 0.61
C ALA A 286 -18.96 -6.28 1.11
N ALA A 287 -19.90 -5.98 0.22
CA ALA A 287 -21.32 -5.88 0.56
C ALA A 287 -21.90 -7.22 1.04
N CYS A 288 -21.73 -8.28 0.25
CA CYS A 288 -22.31 -9.59 0.55
C CYS A 288 -21.72 -10.21 1.82
N THR A 289 -20.40 -10.11 2.03
CA THR A 289 -19.74 -10.59 3.25
C THR A 289 -20.20 -9.79 4.47
N ALA A 290 -20.26 -8.46 4.37
CA ALA A 290 -20.75 -7.63 5.47
C ALA A 290 -22.21 -7.97 5.83
N LEU A 291 -23.09 -8.16 4.84
CA LEU A 291 -24.49 -8.56 5.07
C LEU A 291 -24.59 -9.96 5.72
N LEU A 292 -23.86 -10.94 5.18
CA LEU A 292 -23.92 -12.33 5.61
C LEU A 292 -23.33 -12.50 7.01
N ASP A 293 -22.09 -12.06 7.21
CA ASP A 293 -21.30 -12.34 8.40
C ASP A 293 -21.47 -11.27 9.49
N GLY A 294 -21.90 -10.06 9.13
CA GLY A 294 -21.98 -8.93 10.06
C GLY A 294 -20.66 -8.28 10.41
N PHE A 295 -19.59 -8.63 9.68
CA PHE A 295 -18.28 -8.00 9.75
C PHE A 295 -17.47 -8.32 8.49
N VAL A 296 -16.37 -7.61 8.27
CA VAL A 296 -15.34 -7.95 7.29
C VAL A 296 -13.99 -7.92 8.01
N SER A 297 -13.18 -8.96 7.82
CA SER A 297 -11.88 -9.13 8.48
C SER A 297 -10.85 -9.72 7.52
N ALA A 298 -9.60 -9.89 7.97
CA ALA A 298 -8.58 -10.59 7.17
C ALA A 298 -9.01 -12.02 6.79
N GLU A 299 -9.65 -12.75 7.71
CA GLU A 299 -10.12 -14.13 7.49
C GLU A 299 -11.19 -14.22 6.40
N SER A 300 -11.96 -13.14 6.19
CA SER A 300 -13.04 -13.10 5.19
C SER A 300 -12.52 -13.43 3.78
N PHE A 301 -11.26 -13.13 3.48
CA PHE A 301 -10.66 -13.28 2.15
C PHE A 301 -10.05 -14.67 1.90
N THR A 302 -10.10 -15.58 2.88
CA THR A 302 -9.58 -16.95 2.71
C THR A 302 -10.40 -17.74 1.69
N SER A 303 -9.76 -18.66 0.98
CA SER A 303 -10.42 -19.50 -0.03
C SER A 303 -11.65 -20.26 0.52
N GLN A 304 -11.60 -20.66 1.79
CA GLN A 304 -12.72 -21.31 2.47
C GLN A 304 -13.92 -20.37 2.66
N ARG A 305 -13.69 -19.10 3.01
CA ARG A 305 -14.76 -18.11 3.17
C ARG A 305 -15.32 -17.65 1.82
N LEU A 306 -14.47 -17.59 0.79
CA LEU A 306 -14.86 -17.21 -0.57
C LEU A 306 -15.75 -18.25 -1.26
N SER A 307 -15.52 -19.54 -1.01
CA SER A 307 -16.24 -20.63 -1.71
C SER A 307 -17.63 -20.96 -1.15
N ARG A 308 -18.10 -20.21 -0.13
CA ARG A 308 -19.38 -20.48 0.53
C ARG A 308 -20.57 -20.37 -0.44
N PRO A 309 -21.49 -21.36 -0.48
CA PRO A 309 -22.68 -21.31 -1.32
C PRO A 309 -23.59 -20.11 -1.04
N GLU A 310 -23.70 -19.70 0.23
CA GLU A 310 -24.48 -18.56 0.68
C GLU A 310 -23.98 -17.25 0.08
N LEU A 311 -22.67 -17.09 0.01
CA LEU A 311 -22.04 -15.91 -0.58
C LEU A 311 -22.28 -15.86 -2.10
N ASN A 312 -22.16 -17.02 -2.77
CA ASN A 312 -22.48 -17.15 -4.19
C ASN A 312 -23.95 -16.86 -4.51
N ASP A 313 -24.88 -17.25 -3.62
CA ASP A 313 -26.30 -16.89 -3.76
C ASP A 313 -26.51 -15.38 -3.68
N LEU A 314 -25.84 -14.70 -2.74
CA LEU A 314 -25.91 -13.23 -2.65
C LEU A 314 -25.31 -12.54 -3.87
N PHE A 315 -24.18 -13.01 -4.42
CA PHE A 315 -23.59 -12.41 -5.64
C PHE A 315 -24.56 -12.37 -6.82
N ARG A 316 -25.33 -13.44 -7.05
CA ARG A 316 -26.33 -13.49 -8.13
C ARG A 316 -27.46 -12.48 -7.96
N LYS A 317 -27.61 -11.89 -6.77
CA LYS A 317 -28.62 -10.90 -6.42
C LYS A 317 -28.08 -9.48 -6.45
N THR A 318 -26.78 -9.28 -6.71
CA THR A 318 -26.16 -7.96 -6.74
C THR A 318 -26.25 -7.28 -8.10
N SER A 319 -26.48 -5.98 -8.11
CA SER A 319 -26.31 -5.10 -9.26
C SER A 319 -25.66 -3.78 -8.83
N LEU A 320 -24.85 -3.19 -9.71
CA LEU A 320 -24.25 -1.89 -9.47
C LEU A 320 -25.08 -0.79 -10.14
N GLU A 321 -25.20 0.33 -9.44
CA GLU A 321 -25.66 1.62 -9.97
C GLU A 321 -24.55 2.65 -9.79
N HIS A 322 -24.53 3.64 -10.68
CA HIS A 322 -23.52 4.69 -10.69
C HIS A 322 -24.20 6.05 -10.71
N SER A 323 -24.48 6.59 -9.54
CA SER A 323 -25.07 7.93 -9.43
C SER A 323 -24.12 8.99 -10.02
N PRO A 324 -24.62 9.94 -10.86
CA PRO A 324 -23.76 10.90 -11.55
C PRO A 324 -22.94 11.83 -10.65
N ASP A 325 -23.40 12.07 -9.42
CA ASP A 325 -22.71 12.86 -8.40
C ASP A 325 -21.64 12.07 -7.64
N ASN A 326 -21.63 10.74 -7.76
CA ASN A 326 -20.66 9.86 -7.08
C ASN A 326 -19.35 9.76 -7.87
N LEU A 327 -18.49 10.75 -7.68
CA LEU A 327 -17.20 10.84 -8.37
C LEU A 327 -16.19 9.80 -7.84
N PRO A 328 -15.34 9.21 -8.70
CA PRO A 328 -14.33 8.22 -8.30
C PRO A 328 -13.11 8.91 -7.65
N SER A 329 -13.32 9.53 -6.50
CA SER A 329 -12.29 10.16 -5.67
C SER A 329 -12.52 9.80 -4.22
N PHE A 330 -11.49 9.32 -3.51
CA PHE A 330 -11.60 9.02 -2.08
C PHE A 330 -12.01 10.24 -1.23
N ASN A 331 -11.79 11.46 -1.74
CA ASN A 331 -12.19 12.65 -1.01
C ASN A 331 -13.70 12.96 -1.13
N SER A 332 -14.43 12.41 -2.08
CA SER A 332 -15.85 12.75 -2.31
C SER A 332 -16.78 11.56 -2.51
N LEU A 333 -16.25 10.36 -2.76
CA LEU A 333 -17.07 9.19 -3.05
C LEU A 333 -17.90 8.78 -1.83
N TYR A 334 -18.99 8.07 -2.12
CA TYR A 334 -19.82 7.40 -1.13
C TYR A 334 -20.22 6.01 -1.64
N CYS A 335 -20.76 5.16 -0.77
CA CYS A 335 -21.41 3.91 -1.18
C CYS A 335 -22.81 3.80 -0.57
N GLY A 336 -23.78 3.41 -1.39
CA GLY A 336 -25.14 3.08 -0.98
C GLY A 336 -25.40 1.58 -1.11
N VAL A 337 -26.18 1.02 -0.19
CA VAL A 337 -26.65 -0.37 -0.26
C VAL A 337 -28.15 -0.37 -0.06
N LYS A 338 -28.86 -0.98 -1.00
CA LYS A 338 -30.29 -1.21 -0.95
C LYS A 338 -30.58 -2.69 -1.06
N VAL A 339 -31.27 -3.24 -0.07
CA VAL A 339 -31.67 -4.65 -0.01
C VAL A 339 -33.18 -4.74 -0.14
N VAL A 340 -33.64 -5.48 -1.15
CA VAL A 340 -35.05 -5.81 -1.37
C VAL A 340 -35.29 -7.23 -0.86
N LEU A 341 -36.24 -7.40 0.05
CA LEU A 341 -36.62 -8.68 0.62
C LEU A 341 -37.67 -9.40 -0.25
N GLN A 342 -37.86 -10.69 -0.01
CA GLN A 342 -38.84 -11.51 -0.75
C GLN A 342 -40.29 -11.05 -0.55
N ASP A 343 -40.61 -10.47 0.61
CA ASP A 343 -41.93 -9.90 0.93
C ASP A 343 -42.15 -8.51 0.32
N GLY A 344 -41.14 -7.95 -0.36
CA GLY A 344 -41.17 -6.64 -0.98
C GLY A 344 -40.68 -5.49 -0.08
N ASP A 345 -40.41 -5.74 1.21
CA ASP A 345 -39.82 -4.72 2.08
C ASP A 345 -38.42 -4.34 1.59
N THR A 346 -38.03 -3.09 1.80
CA THR A 346 -36.79 -2.53 1.29
C THR A 346 -36.06 -1.78 2.39
N ARG A 347 -34.78 -2.07 2.56
CA ARG A 347 -33.89 -1.38 3.50
C ARG A 347 -32.72 -0.78 2.74
N GLU A 348 -32.42 0.47 3.03
CA GLU A 348 -31.41 1.24 2.31
C GLU A 348 -30.62 2.09 3.29
N GLU A 349 -29.30 2.10 3.12
CA GLU A 349 -28.37 2.92 3.89
C GLU A 349 -27.26 3.42 2.98
N ARG A 350 -26.63 4.52 3.37
CA ARG A 350 -25.51 5.16 2.66
C ARG A 350 -24.39 5.49 3.62
N CYS A 351 -23.16 5.25 3.18
CA CYS A 351 -21.95 5.63 3.90
C CYS A 351 -21.21 6.71 3.10
N GLU A 352 -21.03 7.89 3.71
CA GLU A 352 -20.23 9.00 3.15
C GLU A 352 -18.79 9.01 3.69
N THR A 353 -18.57 8.39 4.86
CA THR A 353 -17.26 8.29 5.52
C THR A 353 -17.27 7.12 6.49
N PHE A 354 -16.18 6.35 6.51
CA PHE A 354 -15.99 5.21 7.41
C PHE A 354 -14.94 5.52 8.49
N TYR A 355 -14.94 4.74 9.59
CA TYR A 355 -13.93 4.86 10.64
C TYR A 355 -12.58 4.33 10.15
N GLY A 356 -11.57 5.20 10.13
CA GLY A 356 -10.26 4.98 9.53
C GLY A 356 -9.98 5.87 8.31
N HIS A 357 -11.00 6.51 7.73
CA HIS A 357 -10.80 7.55 6.72
C HIS A 357 -10.19 8.82 7.35
N TRP A 358 -9.46 9.66 6.61
CA TRP A 358 -8.86 10.90 7.15
C TRP A 358 -9.90 11.90 7.74
N ARG A 359 -11.17 11.82 7.31
CA ARG A 359 -12.29 12.60 7.91
C ARG A 359 -12.82 12.02 9.23
N LYS A 360 -12.50 10.78 9.54
CA LYS A 360 -12.91 10.05 10.76
C LYS A 360 -11.80 9.06 11.13
N PRO A 361 -10.61 9.55 11.50
CA PRO A 361 -9.41 8.72 11.63
C PRO A 361 -9.55 7.70 12.75
N LEU A 362 -8.75 6.63 12.69
CA LEU A 362 -8.65 5.69 13.81
C LEU A 362 -8.11 6.40 15.04
N SER A 363 -8.66 6.06 16.22
CA SER A 363 -8.02 6.42 17.47
C SER A 363 -6.65 5.75 17.57
N ARG A 364 -5.71 6.38 18.29
CA ARG A 364 -4.40 5.78 18.56
C ARG A 364 -4.54 4.38 19.16
N GLY A 365 -5.46 4.19 20.11
CA GLY A 365 -5.69 2.89 20.74
C GLY A 365 -6.13 1.80 19.76
N ASP A 366 -6.97 2.13 18.78
CA ASP A 366 -7.40 1.14 17.78
C ASP A 366 -6.35 0.89 16.70
N LEU A 367 -5.53 1.90 16.36
CA LEU A 367 -4.37 1.71 15.48
C LEU A 367 -3.33 0.78 16.12
N VAL A 368 -3.06 0.95 17.42
CA VAL A 368 -2.17 0.05 18.18
C VAL A 368 -2.75 -1.37 18.26
N LYS A 369 -4.05 -1.53 18.55
CA LYS A 369 -4.70 -2.85 18.50
C LYS A 369 -4.59 -3.50 17.13
N LYS A 370 -4.77 -2.74 16.05
CA LYS A 370 -4.56 -3.21 14.67
C LYS A 370 -3.12 -3.66 14.48
N PHE A 371 -2.14 -2.87 14.93
CA PHE A 371 -0.72 -3.23 14.84
C PHE A 371 -0.44 -4.57 15.56
N HIS A 372 -0.88 -4.74 16.82
CA HIS A 372 -0.71 -6.01 17.53
C HIS A 372 -1.34 -7.18 16.76
N ALA A 373 -2.60 -7.05 16.34
CA ALA A 373 -3.30 -8.11 15.61
C ALA A 373 -2.56 -8.54 14.33
N ASN A 374 -1.88 -7.60 13.66
CA ASN A 374 -1.07 -7.88 12.48
C ASN A 374 0.32 -8.46 12.84
N ALA A 375 0.94 -7.97 13.93
CA ALA A 375 2.31 -8.29 14.29
C ALA A 375 2.46 -9.66 14.99
N ILE A 376 1.43 -10.15 15.69
CA ILE A 376 1.51 -11.40 16.47
C ILE A 376 1.83 -12.66 15.65
N SER A 377 1.67 -12.62 14.31
CA SER A 377 2.05 -13.72 13.44
C SER A 377 3.57 -13.77 13.16
N ALA A 378 4.29 -12.69 13.46
CA ALA A 378 5.71 -12.52 13.14
C ALA A 378 6.59 -12.29 14.39
N VAL A 379 6.06 -11.66 15.44
CA VAL A 379 6.78 -11.35 16.68
C VAL A 379 5.92 -11.66 17.90
N SER A 380 6.57 -11.83 19.07
CA SER A 380 5.83 -12.04 20.32
C SER A 380 5.04 -10.77 20.72
N PRO A 381 3.99 -10.89 21.55
CA PRO A 381 3.25 -9.74 22.05
C PRO A 381 4.14 -8.70 22.75
N GLU A 382 5.16 -9.13 23.47
CA GLU A 382 6.10 -8.27 24.17
C GLU A 382 6.97 -7.47 23.19
N VAL A 383 7.47 -8.14 22.14
CA VAL A 383 8.24 -7.46 21.08
C VAL A 383 7.35 -6.49 20.32
N ALA A 384 6.09 -6.85 20.04
CA ALA A 384 5.14 -5.94 19.41
C ALA A 384 4.92 -4.68 20.26
N GLU A 385 4.74 -4.81 21.58
CA GLU A 385 4.63 -3.66 22.47
C GLU A 385 5.91 -2.81 22.46
N SER A 386 7.09 -3.42 22.54
CA SER A 386 8.36 -2.67 22.46
C SER A 386 8.53 -1.92 21.13
N ILE A 387 8.02 -2.46 20.01
CA ILE A 387 8.00 -1.74 18.74
C ILE A 387 7.09 -0.51 18.83
N VAL A 388 5.90 -0.64 19.42
CA VAL A 388 4.98 0.50 19.64
C VAL A 388 5.66 1.57 20.48
N GLU A 389 6.26 1.19 21.62
CA GLU A 389 6.98 2.13 22.50
C GLU A 389 8.16 2.83 21.80
N ALA A 390 8.92 2.09 20.98
CA ALA A 390 10.04 2.66 20.23
C ALA A 390 9.56 3.65 19.15
N VAL A 391 8.44 3.35 18.47
CA VAL A 391 7.84 4.24 17.47
C VAL A 391 7.22 5.48 18.12
N ASP A 392 6.58 5.36 19.28
CA ASP A 392 5.97 6.48 20.01
C ASP A 392 7.00 7.52 20.45
N ARG A 393 8.24 7.09 20.72
CA ARG A 393 9.32 7.96 21.17
C ARG A 393 10.36 8.22 20.09
N LEU A 394 10.02 7.95 18.83
CA LEU A 394 10.98 7.92 17.73
C LEU A 394 11.77 9.24 17.61
N GLU A 395 11.14 10.40 17.81
CA GLU A 395 11.81 11.70 17.76
C GLU A 395 12.92 11.86 18.81
N SER A 396 12.85 11.10 19.90
CA SER A 396 13.82 11.13 21.01
C SER A 396 14.91 10.06 20.90
N LEU A 397 14.81 9.14 19.93
CA LEU A 397 15.83 8.10 19.75
C LEU A 397 17.11 8.70 19.15
N GLU A 398 18.20 8.64 19.90
CA GLU A 398 19.54 9.01 19.41
C GLU A 398 20.10 7.98 18.42
N ASP A 399 19.65 6.73 18.49
CA ASP A 399 20.07 5.62 17.63
C ASP A 399 18.90 4.67 17.34
N CYS A 400 18.49 4.60 16.07
CA CYS A 400 17.46 3.68 15.58
C CYS A 400 17.89 2.20 15.56
N GLY A 401 19.13 1.86 15.94
CA GLY A 401 19.58 0.49 16.10
C GLY A 401 18.72 -0.34 17.05
N GLU A 402 18.14 0.29 18.08
CA GLU A 402 17.14 -0.33 18.96
C GLU A 402 15.92 -0.81 18.17
N LEU A 403 15.29 0.08 17.39
CA LEU A 403 14.14 -0.23 16.56
C LEU A 403 14.47 -1.32 15.52
N PHE A 404 15.64 -1.25 14.86
CA PHE A 404 16.05 -2.27 13.89
C PHE A 404 16.23 -3.64 14.53
N SER A 405 16.67 -3.70 15.78
CA SER A 405 16.83 -4.96 16.51
C SER A 405 15.48 -5.60 16.81
N LEU A 406 14.49 -4.80 17.20
CA LEU A 406 13.11 -5.28 17.43
C LEU A 406 12.45 -5.81 16.15
N LEU A 407 12.68 -5.13 15.02
CA LEU A 407 12.09 -5.50 13.72
C LEU A 407 12.69 -6.78 13.10
N ARG A 408 13.81 -7.30 13.61
CA ARG A 408 14.41 -8.54 13.09
C ARG A 408 13.63 -9.81 13.43
N GLY A 409 12.82 -9.82 14.49
CA GLY A 409 11.88 -10.89 14.84
C GLY A 409 12.45 -12.33 14.85
N PHE A 410 11.60 -13.34 15.09
CA PHE A 410 12.00 -14.76 14.94
C PHE A 410 12.04 -15.16 13.46
N ILE A 411 12.99 -14.63 12.68
CA ILE A 411 13.24 -15.21 11.35
C ILE A 411 14.16 -16.43 11.55
N SER A 412 13.58 -17.52 12.04
CA SER A 412 13.98 -18.85 11.56
C SER A 412 13.23 -19.04 10.25
N MET A 413 13.86 -18.72 9.12
CA MET A 413 13.33 -19.18 7.83
C MET A 413 13.16 -20.70 7.94
N PRO A 414 12.01 -21.29 7.58
CA PRO A 414 11.96 -22.72 7.35
C PRO A 414 13.01 -23.04 6.27
N GLU A 415 13.94 -23.96 6.55
CA GLU A 415 14.83 -24.50 5.51
C GLU A 415 13.93 -24.93 4.34
N LEU A 416 14.09 -24.30 3.17
CA LEU A 416 13.40 -24.78 1.97
C LEU A 416 13.85 -26.22 1.71
N PRO A 417 12.95 -27.12 1.27
CA PRO A 417 13.35 -28.44 0.84
C PRO A 417 14.40 -28.32 -0.26
N ARG A 418 15.56 -28.94 -0.05
CA ARG A 418 16.76 -28.83 -0.91
C ARG A 418 16.58 -29.39 -2.32
N ASP A 419 15.42 -29.96 -2.62
CA ASP A 419 15.10 -30.66 -3.86
C ASP A 419 13.88 -30.06 -4.56
N LEU A 420 14.08 -28.96 -5.27
CA LEU A 420 13.16 -28.59 -6.35
C LEU A 420 13.57 -29.35 -7.62
N PRO A 421 12.64 -30.09 -8.28
CA PRO A 421 12.97 -30.82 -9.49
C PRO A 421 13.34 -29.85 -10.63
N PRO A 422 14.29 -30.23 -11.52
CA PRO A 422 14.73 -29.37 -12.60
C PRO A 422 13.57 -29.05 -13.55
N ILE A 423 13.41 -27.76 -13.86
CA ILE A 423 12.49 -27.27 -14.88
C ILE A 423 13.05 -27.68 -16.24
N HIS A 424 12.44 -28.67 -16.88
CA HIS A 424 12.72 -29.00 -18.27
C HIS A 424 12.10 -27.94 -19.18
N VAL A 425 12.94 -27.08 -19.75
CA VAL A 425 12.57 -26.25 -20.89
C VAL A 425 12.74 -27.13 -22.13
N SER A 426 11.64 -27.57 -22.72
CA SER A 426 11.64 -28.17 -24.06
C SER A 426 11.86 -27.07 -25.10
N ASN A 427 12.86 -27.26 -25.97
CA ASN A 427 13.23 -26.37 -27.07
C ASN A 427 12.08 -26.09 -28.06
#